data_AF-A0A971P051-F1
#
_entry.id   AF-A0A971P051-F1
#
_cell.length_a   1.000
_cell.length_b   1.000
_cell.length_c   1.000
_cell.angle_alpha   90.00
_cell.angle_beta   90.00
_cell.angle_gamma   90.00
#
_symmetry.space_group_name_H-M   'P 1'
#
loop_
_entity.id
_entity.type
_entity.pdbx_description
1 polymer ?
#
loop_
_entity_poly.entity_id
_entity_poly.type
_entity_poly.pdbx_seq_one_letter_code
_entity_poly.pdbx_strand_id
1 'polypeptide(L)'
;MGDGRTYFAFSNGDCFMKKNLGQHYSELAKRNLRRLKEDSHWTVPQMAMQLELSESYVGKLISLKSDKVPSIYLLGQICEKANVTIDYFFEEC
;
A
#
# COMPACT_ATOMS: atom_id res chain seq x y z
N MET A 1 -39.63 1.39 -0.28
CA MET A 1 -38.37 2.07 -0.65
C MET A 1 -37.24 1.19 -0.15
N GLY A 2 -36.70 0.36 -1.03
CA GLY A 2 -35.77 -0.72 -0.68
C GLY A 2 -34.36 -0.21 -0.49
N ASP A 3 -33.82 -0.39 0.70
CA ASP A 3 -32.44 -0.08 1.06
C ASP A 3 -31.52 -1.14 0.41
N GLY A 4 -30.84 -0.74 -0.66
CA GLY A 4 -30.01 -1.62 -1.47
C GLY A 4 -28.67 -1.92 -0.79
N ARG A 5 -28.65 -2.91 0.12
CA ARG A 5 -27.41 -3.55 0.56
C ARG A 5 -27.38 -4.97 0.02
N THR A 6 -26.72 -5.14 -1.12
CA THR A 6 -26.43 -6.46 -1.68
C THR A 6 -25.37 -7.13 -0.81
N TYR A 7 -25.78 -8.16 -0.06
CA TYR A 7 -24.86 -9.00 0.69
C TYR A 7 -24.36 -10.12 -0.24
N PHE A 8 -23.08 -10.10 -0.59
CA PHE A 8 -22.43 -11.28 -1.17
C PHE A 8 -22.05 -12.22 -0.02
N ALA A 9 -22.76 -13.35 0.06
CA ALA A 9 -22.42 -14.45 0.95
C ALA A 9 -21.44 -15.37 0.22
N PHE A 10 -20.20 -15.42 0.69
CA PHE A 10 -19.27 -16.50 0.35
C PHE A 10 -18.93 -17.27 1.62
N SER A 11 -19.13 -18.58 1.53
CA SER A 11 -19.12 -19.51 2.65
C SER A 11 -17.71 -19.99 3.01
N ASN A 12 -17.51 -20.07 4.32
CA ASN A 12 -16.59 -20.96 5.07
C ASN A 12 -15.08 -20.68 5.02
N GLY A 13 -14.56 -20.17 6.14
CA GLY A 13 -13.16 -20.34 6.53
C GLY A 13 -12.46 -19.06 6.99
N ASP A 14 -12.64 -18.73 8.25
CA ASP A 14 -11.66 -18.05 9.11
C ASP A 14 -11.17 -16.62 8.78
N CYS A 15 -11.69 -15.72 9.63
CA CYS A 15 -11.00 -14.55 10.23
C CYS A 15 -11.28 -13.16 9.60
N PHE A 16 -12.19 -12.43 10.26
CA PHE A 16 -12.07 -10.98 10.50
C PHE A 16 -12.34 -9.96 9.37
N MET A 17 -13.37 -10.15 8.55
CA MET A 17 -13.81 -9.09 7.60
C MET A 17 -14.83 -8.12 8.23
N LYS A 18 -14.35 -7.33 9.20
CA LYS A 18 -14.87 -5.98 9.51
C LYS A 18 -13.74 -4.94 9.41
N LYS A 19 -12.75 -5.17 8.56
CA LYS A 19 -11.77 -4.12 8.25
C LYS A 19 -12.47 -3.07 7.42
N ASN A 20 -12.41 -1.82 7.85
CA ASN A 20 -12.82 -0.70 7.03
C ASN A 20 -12.03 -0.79 5.71
N LEU A 21 -12.72 -0.81 4.56
CA LEU A 21 -12.11 -0.95 3.23
C LEU A 21 -10.92 0.01 3.07
N GLY A 22 -11.04 1.24 3.56
CA GLY A 22 -9.96 2.23 3.53
C GLY A 22 -8.73 1.82 4.35
N GLN A 23 -8.93 1.22 5.52
CA GLN A 23 -7.82 0.69 6.34
C GLN A 23 -7.13 -0.48 5.66
N HIS A 24 -7.90 -1.38 5.03
CA HIS A 24 -7.35 -2.53 4.34
C HIS A 24 -6.43 -2.10 3.17
N TYR A 25 -6.88 -1.22 2.28
CA TYR A 25 -6.05 -0.73 1.17
C TYR A 25 -4.87 0.12 1.65
N SER A 26 -5.01 0.85 2.75
CA SER A 26 -3.90 1.59 3.35
C SER A 26 -2.79 0.66 3.83
N GLU A 27 -3.15 -0.49 4.40
CA GLU A 27 -2.18 -1.49 4.85
C GLU A 27 -1.54 -2.25 3.67
N LEU A 28 -2.30 -2.56 2.61
CA LEU A 28 -1.73 -3.12 1.39
C LEU A 28 -0.70 -2.18 0.77
N ALA A 29 -1.04 -0.90 0.59
CA ALA A 29 -0.13 0.08 0.01
C ALA A 29 1.19 0.19 0.81
N LYS A 30 1.13 0.20 2.14
CA LYS A 30 2.33 0.22 3.00
C LYS A 30 3.17 -1.05 2.87
N ARG A 31 2.53 -2.22 2.91
CA ARG A 31 3.21 -3.52 2.80
C ARG A 31 3.88 -3.66 1.45
N ASN A 32 3.18 -3.33 0.37
CA ASN A 32 3.70 -3.48 -0.98
C ASN A 32 4.76 -2.41 -1.28
N LEU A 33 4.67 -1.21 -0.69
CA LEU A 33 5.77 -0.23 -0.75
C LEU A 33 7.05 -0.75 -0.07
N ARG A 34 6.92 -1.44 1.07
CA ARG A 34 8.06 -2.09 1.72
C ARG A 34 8.60 -3.23 0.86
N ARG A 35 7.72 -4.05 0.29
CA ARG A 35 8.09 -5.13 -0.64
C ARG A 35 8.84 -4.58 -1.85
N LEU A 36 8.41 -3.46 -2.43
CA LEU A 36 9.11 -2.82 -3.55
C LEU A 36 10.57 -2.51 -3.21
N LYS A 37 10.81 -2.01 -1.99
CA LYS A 37 12.17 -1.75 -1.51
C LYS A 37 12.99 -3.03 -1.37
N GLU A 38 12.36 -4.13 -0.97
CA GLU A 38 13.00 -5.44 -0.77
C GLU A 38 13.29 -6.11 -2.13
N ASP A 39 12.32 -6.14 -3.04
CA ASP A 39 12.40 -6.71 -4.40
C ASP A 39 13.43 -5.95 -5.27
N SER A 40 13.52 -4.63 -5.12
CA SER A 40 14.52 -3.81 -5.82
C SER A 40 15.90 -3.79 -5.13
N HIS A 41 16.07 -4.51 -4.02
CA HIS A 41 17.28 -4.50 -3.20
C HIS A 41 17.76 -3.10 -2.76
N TRP A 42 16.82 -2.17 -2.57
CA TRP A 42 17.16 -0.80 -2.17
C TRP A 42 17.36 -0.68 -0.66
N THR A 43 18.40 0.07 -0.30
CA THR A 43 18.47 0.70 1.03
C THR A 43 17.50 1.89 1.10
N VAL A 44 17.17 2.35 2.32
CA VAL A 44 16.29 3.52 2.49
C VAL A 44 16.86 4.79 1.81
N PRO A 45 18.16 5.11 1.91
CA PRO A 45 18.76 6.21 1.15
C PRO A 45 18.62 6.06 -0.37
N GLN A 46 18.85 4.85 -0.91
CA GLN A 46 18.73 4.60 -2.35
C GLN A 46 17.29 4.76 -2.83
N MET A 47 16.32 4.24 -2.07
CA MET A 47 14.91 4.43 -2.38
C MET A 47 14.53 5.91 -2.31
N ALA A 48 15.01 6.65 -1.31
CA ALA A 48 14.78 8.08 -1.20
C ALA A 48 15.34 8.86 -2.39
N MET A 49 16.56 8.53 -2.82
CA MET A 49 17.19 9.10 -4.01
C MET A 49 16.40 8.77 -5.28
N GLN A 50 16.05 7.49 -5.49
CA GLN A 50 15.30 7.05 -6.66
C GLN A 50 13.93 7.71 -6.75
N LEU A 51 13.26 7.90 -5.61
CA LEU A 51 11.94 8.51 -5.53
C LEU A 51 11.97 10.04 -5.46
N GLU A 52 13.15 10.66 -5.35
CA GLU A 52 13.34 12.09 -5.06
C GLU A 52 12.56 12.55 -3.81
N LEU A 53 12.58 11.73 -2.77
CA LEU A 53 11.97 12.01 -1.48
C LEU A 53 13.06 12.16 -0.41
N SER A 54 12.74 12.80 0.71
CA SER A 54 13.66 12.79 1.85
C SER A 54 13.73 11.40 2.47
N GLU A 55 14.94 10.99 2.89
CA GLU A 55 15.15 9.70 3.53
C GLU A 55 14.30 9.52 4.80
N SER A 56 14.16 10.58 5.60
CA SER A 56 13.29 10.60 6.77
C SER A 56 11.82 10.33 6.41
N TYR A 57 11.35 10.87 5.28
CA TYR A 57 9.98 10.65 4.82
C TYR A 57 9.76 9.22 4.32
N VAL A 58 10.68 8.69 3.51
CA VAL A 58 10.63 7.29 3.07
C VAL A 58 10.68 6.34 4.26
N GLY A 59 11.58 6.57 5.22
CA GLY A 59 11.67 5.78 6.45
C GLY A 59 10.38 5.77 7.25
N LYS A 60 9.64 6.88 7.29
CA LYS A 60 8.30 6.94 7.90
C LYS A 60 7.25 6.20 7.09
N LEU A 61 7.27 6.30 5.76
CA LEU A 61 6.30 5.63 4.88
C LEU A 61 6.40 4.12 4.91
N ILE A 62 7.61 3.56 4.91
CA ILE A 62 7.84 2.11 4.95
C ILE A 62 7.76 1.54 6.38
N SER A 63 7.73 2.41 7.40
CA SER A 63 7.55 2.00 8.79
C SER A 63 6.08 1.69 9.04
N LEU A 64 5.79 0.43 9.38
CA LEU A 64 4.44 -0.04 9.74
C LEU A 64 3.89 0.61 11.03
N LYS A 65 4.72 1.36 11.76
CA LYS A 65 4.31 2.11 12.95
C LYS A 65 3.71 3.48 12.63
N SER A 66 3.77 3.93 11.38
CA SER A 66 3.24 5.23 10.99
C SER A 66 1.78 5.12 10.53
N ASP A 67 0.97 6.05 11.01
CA ASP A 67 -0.42 6.24 10.55
C ASP A 67 -0.46 6.86 9.15
N LYS A 68 0.67 7.34 8.63
CA LYS A 68 0.76 7.96 7.31
C LYS A 68 0.58 6.93 6.21
N VAL A 69 -0.37 7.20 5.32
CA VAL A 69 -0.62 6.43 4.12
C VAL A 69 -0.09 7.23 2.93
N PRO A 70 0.64 6.61 1.99
CA PRO A 70 0.99 7.27 0.73
C PRO A 70 -0.29 7.75 0.03
N SER A 71 -0.30 8.98 -0.46
CA SER A 71 -1.41 9.43 -1.32
C SER A 71 -1.37 8.70 -2.65
N ILE A 72 -2.51 8.61 -3.34
CA ILE A 72 -2.57 8.00 -4.68
C ILE A 72 -1.64 8.71 -5.68
N TYR A 73 -1.49 10.03 -5.53
CA TYR A 73 -0.55 10.83 -6.32
C TYR A 73 0.90 10.38 -6.10
N LEU A 74 1.30 10.19 -4.83
CA LEU A 74 2.64 9.71 -4.50
C LEU A 74 2.87 8.29 -5.04
N LEU A 75 1.89 7.40 -4.93
CA LEU A 75 1.98 6.06 -5.51
C LEU A 75 2.16 6.13 -7.03
N GLY A 76 1.47 7.02 -7.72
CA GLY A 76 1.67 7.26 -9.16
C GLY A 76 3.10 7.67 -9.51
N GLN A 77 3.69 8.60 -8.76
CA GLN A 77 5.09 9.00 -8.97
C GLN A 77 6.06 7.84 -8.72
N ILE A 78 5.78 6.99 -7.73
CA ILE A 78 6.58 5.80 -7.44
C ILE A 78 6.46 4.79 -8.59
N CYS A 79 5.26 4.59 -9.14
CA CYS A 79 5.04 3.72 -10.30
C CYS A 79 5.94 4.10 -11.47
N GLU A 80 5.98 5.39 -11.83
CA GLU A 80 6.83 5.91 -12.91
C GLU A 80 8.33 5.66 -12.65
N LYS A 81 8.79 5.91 -11.42
CA LYS A 81 10.22 5.84 -11.06
C LYS A 81 10.73 4.42 -10.80
N ALA A 82 9.86 3.53 -10.36
CA ALA A 82 10.18 2.13 -10.04
C ALA A 82 9.75 1.15 -11.15
N ASN A 83 9.15 1.65 -12.24
CA ASN A 83 8.65 0.85 -13.36
C ASN A 83 7.69 -0.28 -12.91
N VAL A 84 6.74 0.08 -12.05
CA VAL A 84 5.65 -0.81 -11.58
C VAL A 84 4.29 -0.18 -11.89
N THR A 85 3.23 -0.99 -11.95
CA THR A 85 1.86 -0.49 -12.11
C THR A 85 1.24 -0.16 -10.76
N ILE A 86 0.15 0.60 -10.76
CA ILE A 86 -0.56 0.96 -9.52
C ILE A 86 -1.15 -0.27 -8.81
N ASP A 87 -1.51 -1.31 -9.57
CA ASP A 87 -2.08 -2.56 -9.06
C ASP A 87 -1.13 -3.26 -8.09
N TYR A 88 0.18 -3.14 -8.32
CA TYR A 88 1.22 -3.66 -7.43
C TYR A 88 1.00 -3.26 -5.97
N PHE A 89 0.48 -2.05 -5.70
CA PHE A 89 0.27 -1.57 -4.34
C PHE A 89 -1.01 -2.10 -3.66
N PHE A 90 -1.88 -2.75 -4.42
CA PHE A 90 -3.18 -3.23 -3.96
C PHE A 90 -3.39 -4.73 -4.20
N GLU A 91 -2.38 -5.44 -4.70
CA GLU A 91 -2.35 -6.89 -4.75
C GLU A 91 -2.31 -7.50 -3.35
N GLU A 92 -3.19 -8.47 -3.10
CA GLU A 92 -3.09 -9.37 -1.95
C GLU A 92 -2.05 -10.46 -2.27
N CYS A 93 -1.06 -10.64 -1.37
CA CYS A 93 -0.09 -11.72 -1.46
C CYS A 93 -0.69 -13.09 -1.13
#